data_AF-L0A6F6-F1
#
_entry.id   AF-L0A6F6-F1
#
_cell.length_a   1.000
_cell.length_b   1.000
_cell.length_c   1.000
_cell.angle_alpha   90.00
_cell.angle_beta   90.00
_cell.angle_gamma   90.00
#
_symmetry.space_group_name_H-M   'P 1'
#
loop_
_entity.id
_entity.type
_entity.pdbx_description
1 polymer ?
#
loop_
_entity_poly.entity_id
_entity_poly.type
_entity_poly.pdbx_seq_one_letter_code
_entity_poly.pdbx_strand_id
1 'polypeptide(L)'
;MPKSKLTDEQTIQLLREAEKGEKTVEALCREYGISDATFYKLRNRYAGSDVQDLKRLKQLEAENARLLRLVGQLTLENSAMKEVVRKKF
;
A
#
# COMPACT_ATOMS: atom_id res chain seq x y z
N MET A 1 2.46 -26.06 0.27
CA MET A 1 2.79 -25.20 -0.89
C MET A 1 2.67 -23.75 -0.43
N PRO A 2 3.67 -22.89 -0.65
CA PRO A 2 3.56 -21.49 -0.25
C PRO A 2 2.51 -20.85 -1.16
N LYS A 3 1.37 -20.43 -0.57
CA LYS A 3 0.35 -19.68 -1.33
C LYS A 3 1.02 -18.41 -1.83
N SER A 4 1.21 -18.29 -3.15
CA SER A 4 1.66 -17.06 -3.77
C SER A 4 0.76 -15.93 -3.27
N LYS A 5 1.35 -14.91 -2.65
CA LYS A 5 0.60 -13.76 -2.16
C LYS A 5 -0.18 -13.19 -3.35
N LEU A 6 -1.50 -13.04 -3.20
CA LEU A 6 -2.34 -12.37 -4.19
C LEU A 6 -1.73 -10.99 -4.46
N THR A 7 -1.56 -10.64 -5.73
CA THR A 7 -1.13 -9.28 -6.09
C THR A 7 -2.22 -8.28 -5.73
N ASP A 8 -1.86 -7.00 -5.60
CA ASP A 8 -2.86 -5.96 -5.37
C ASP A 8 -3.87 -5.90 -6.53
N GLU A 9 -3.39 -6.04 -7.77
CA GLU A 9 -4.22 -6.06 -8.98
C GLU A 9 -5.25 -7.21 -8.95
N GLN A 10 -4.81 -8.42 -8.59
CA GLN A 10 -5.71 -9.57 -8.42
C GLN A 10 -6.70 -9.37 -7.27
N THR A 11 -6.26 -8.75 -6.17
CA THR A 11 -7.13 -8.44 -5.02
C THR A 11 -8.28 -7.53 -5.44
N ILE A 12 -7.99 -6.51 -6.24
CA ILE A 12 -9.01 -5.53 -6.59
C ILE A 12 -9.93 -6.07 -7.69
N GLN A 13 -9.39 -6.85 -8.64
CA GLN A 13 -10.20 -7.57 -9.62
C GLN A 13 -11.19 -8.52 -8.93
N LEU A 14 -10.72 -9.30 -7.95
CA LEU A 14 -11.57 -10.17 -7.11
C LEU A 14 -12.70 -9.38 -6.43
N LEU A 15 -12.39 -8.23 -5.83
CA LEU A 15 -13.40 -7.41 -5.13
C LEU A 15 -14.42 -6.80 -6.10
N ARG A 16 -13.98 -6.34 -7.27
CA ARG A 16 -14.88 -5.85 -8.33
C ARG A 16 -15.81 -6.95 -8.87
N GLU A 17 -15.29 -8.17 -9.08
CA GLU A 17 -16.12 -9.31 -9.48
C GLU A 17 -17.16 -9.65 -8.42
N ALA A 18 -16.79 -9.55 -7.14
CA ALA A 18 -17.74 -9.75 -6.04
C ALA A 18 -18.79 -8.63 -5.95
N GLU A 19 -18.43 -7.38 -6.23
CA GLU A 19 -19.37 -6.24 -6.26
C GLU A 19 -20.37 -6.34 -7.43
N LYS A 20 -19.95 -6.87 -8.58
CA LYS A 20 -20.85 -7.14 -9.71
C LYS A 20 -21.90 -8.20 -9.40
N GLY A 21 -21.61 -9.12 -8.47
CA GLY A 21 -22.54 -10.16 -8.03
C GLY A 21 -22.78 -11.29 -9.04
N GLU A 22 -21.96 -11.41 -10.08
CA GLU A 22 -22.10 -12.45 -11.13
C GLU A 22 -21.67 -13.85 -10.65
N LYS A 23 -20.83 -13.92 -9.61
CA LYS A 23 -20.34 -15.17 -8.99
C LYS A 23 -20.53 -15.11 -7.48
N THR A 24 -20.72 -16.28 -6.84
CA THR A 24 -20.74 -16.36 -5.37
C THR A 24 -19.34 -16.13 -4.79
N VAL A 25 -19.28 -15.71 -3.52
CA VAL A 25 -18.02 -15.54 -2.81
C VAL A 25 -17.23 -16.86 -2.76
N GLU A 26 -17.89 -18.02 -2.58
CA GLU A 26 -17.18 -19.30 -2.55
C GLU A 26 -16.53 -19.63 -3.91
N ALA A 27 -17.22 -19.35 -5.01
CA ALA A 27 -16.70 -19.58 -6.36
C ALA A 27 -15.46 -18.70 -6.62
N LEU A 28 -15.54 -17.42 -6.27
CA LEU A 28 -14.43 -16.48 -6.37
C LEU A 28 -13.25 -16.89 -5.49
N CYS A 29 -13.50 -17.30 -4.24
CA CYS A 29 -12.44 -17.75 -3.34
C CYS A 29 -11.71 -18.98 -3.89
N ARG A 30 -12.44 -19.92 -4.51
CA ARG A 30 -11.87 -21.10 -5.15
C ARG A 30 -11.01 -20.76 -6.37
N GLU A 31 -11.48 -19.84 -7.21
CA GLU A 31 -10.77 -19.38 -8.41
C GLU A 31 -9.47 -18.66 -8.06
N TYR A 32 -9.51 -17.77 -7.07
CA TYR A 32 -8.35 -16.99 -6.62
C TYR A 32 -7.48 -17.73 -5.58
N GLY A 33 -7.84 -18.96 -5.20
CA GLY A 33 -7.06 -19.79 -4.27
C GLY A 33 -7.01 -19.26 -2.83
N ILE A 34 -8.00 -18.46 -2.43
CA ILE A 34 -8.11 -17.86 -1.09
C ILE A 34 -9.25 -18.50 -0.29
N SER A 35 -9.29 -18.22 1.02
CA SER A 35 -10.44 -18.58 1.85
C SER A 35 -11.43 -17.42 1.92
N ASP A 36 -12.69 -17.73 2.21
CA ASP A 36 -13.74 -16.73 2.46
C ASP A 36 -13.34 -15.73 3.55
N ALA A 37 -12.72 -16.22 4.62
CA ALA A 37 -12.18 -15.37 5.68
C ALA A 37 -11.12 -14.38 5.17
N THR A 38 -10.33 -14.77 4.17
CA THR A 38 -9.36 -13.87 3.51
C THR A 38 -10.10 -12.86 2.64
N PHE A 39 -11.09 -13.28 1.87
CA PHE A 39 -11.92 -12.39 1.07
C PHE A 39 -12.57 -11.30 1.91
N TYR A 40 -13.23 -11.65 3.02
CA TYR A 40 -13.88 -10.65 3.87
C TYR A 40 -12.89 -9.68 4.53
N LYS A 41 -11.67 -10.15 4.87
CA LYS A 41 -10.59 -9.26 5.34
C LYS A 41 -10.15 -8.27 4.25
N LEU A 42 -10.01 -8.73 3.01
CA LEU A 42 -9.66 -7.88 1.88
C LEU A 42 -10.79 -6.88 1.60
N ARG A 43 -12.04 -7.34 1.57
CA ARG A 43 -13.22 -6.49 1.39
C ARG A 43 -13.28 -5.39 2.44
N ASN A 44 -13.06 -5.70 3.71
CA ASN A 44 -13.06 -4.66 4.76
C ASN A 44 -11.88 -3.70 4.65
N ARG A 45 -10.71 -4.18 4.20
CA ARG A 45 -9.52 -3.33 4.02
C ARG A 45 -9.66 -2.37 2.84
N TYR A 46 -10.33 -2.80 1.78
CA TYR A 46 -10.39 -2.09 0.50
C TYR A 46 -11.80 -1.58 0.17
N ALA A 47 -12.75 -1.66 1.11
CA ALA A 47 -14.12 -1.18 0.92
C ALA A 47 -14.12 0.29 0.49
N GLY A 48 -14.77 0.58 -0.65
CA GLY A 48 -14.91 1.93 -1.18
C GLY A 48 -13.65 2.55 -1.80
N SER A 49 -12.59 1.77 -2.04
CA SER A 49 -11.36 2.26 -2.71
C SER A 49 -11.24 1.69 -4.13
N ASP A 50 -11.00 2.55 -5.12
CA ASP A 50 -10.72 2.08 -6.50
C ASP A 50 -9.26 1.61 -6.66
N VAL A 51 -9.00 0.79 -7.68
CA VAL A 51 -7.64 0.31 -8.02
C VAL A 51 -6.65 1.45 -8.14
N GLN A 52 -7.08 2.53 -8.79
CA GLN A 52 -6.25 3.70 -9.04
C GLN A 52 -5.95 4.45 -7.75
N ASP A 53 -6.92 4.55 -6.84
CA ASP A 53 -6.75 5.20 -5.54
C ASP A 53 -5.72 4.46 -4.69
N LEU A 54 -5.76 3.13 -4.69
CA LEU A 54 -4.82 2.29 -3.94
C LEU A 54 -3.39 2.37 -4.52
N LYS A 55 -3.27 2.35 -5.85
CA LYS A 55 -1.98 2.51 -6.51
C LYS A 55 -1.39 3.89 -6.25
N ARG A 56 -2.24 4.94 -6.31
CA ARG A 56 -1.86 6.32 -6.03
C ARG A 56 -1.45 6.49 -4.56
N LEU A 57 -2.20 5.90 -3.63
CA LEU A 57 -1.90 5.93 -2.21
C LEU A 57 -0.53 5.32 -1.91
N LYS A 58 -0.23 4.12 -2.42
CA LYS A 58 1.09 3.48 -2.23
C LYS A 58 2.24 4.32 -2.81
N GLN A 59 2.03 4.94 -3.98
CA GLN A 59 3.04 5.83 -4.57
C GLN A 59 3.28 7.05 -3.68
N LEU A 60 2.21 7.66 -3.15
CA LEU A 60 2.31 8.80 -2.25
C LEU A 60 2.99 8.43 -0.92
N GLU A 61 2.68 7.26 -0.35
CA GLU A 61 3.35 6.74 0.85
C GLU A 61 4.85 6.53 0.62
N ALA A 62 5.22 5.93 -0.51
CA ALA A 62 6.62 5.70 -0.86
C ALA A 62 7.39 7.02 -1.05
N GLU A 63 6.78 7.99 -1.74
CA GLU A 63 7.38 9.30 -1.96
C GLU A 63 7.49 10.09 -0.65
N ASN A 64 6.48 10.06 0.21
CA ASN A 64 6.53 10.69 1.52
C ASN A 64 7.65 10.09 2.39
N ALA A 65 7.80 8.77 2.40
CA ALA A 65 8.91 8.11 3.10
C ALA A 65 10.29 8.49 2.53
N ARG A 66 10.39 8.73 1.21
CA ARG A 66 11.62 9.25 0.58
C ARG A 66 11.88 10.69 1.00
N LEU A 67 10.87 11.56 0.94
CA LEU A 67 10.97 12.97 1.30
C LEU A 67 11.34 13.17 2.76
N LEU A 68 10.71 12.44 3.69
CA LEU A 68 11.05 12.49 5.11
C LEU A 68 12.51 12.12 5.38
N ARG A 69 13.03 11.10 4.69
CA ARG A 69 14.45 10.72 4.78
C ARG A 69 15.37 11.83 4.29
N LEU A 70 15.06 12.43 3.14
CA LEU A 70 15.85 13.52 2.58
C LEU A 70 15.84 14.75 3.50
N VAL A 71 14.67 15.12 4.04
CA VAL A 71 14.53 16.24 4.98
C VAL A 71 15.33 15.97 6.25
N GLY A 72 15.28 14.75 6.80
CA GLY A 72 16.09 14.37 7.95
C GLY A 72 17.59 14.53 7.70
N GLN A 73 18.07 14.05 6.56
CA GLN A 73 19.47 14.19 6.16
C GLN A 73 19.88 15.66 6.02
N LEU A 74 19.11 16.46 5.28
CA LEU A 74 19.38 17.88 5.09
C LEU A 74 19.36 18.65 6.41
N THR A 75 18.47 18.28 7.34
CA THR A 75 18.37 18.90 8.67
C THR A 75 19.61 18.63 9.51
N LEU A 76 20.15 17.40 9.46
CA LEU A 76 21.39 17.02 10.13
C LEU A 76 22.59 17.77 9.53
N GLU A 77 22.72 17.81 8.21
CA GLU A 77 23.78 18.53 7.50
C GLU A 77 23.72 20.04 7.82
N ASN A 78 22.52 20.63 7.81
CA ASN A 78 22.33 22.04 8.14
C ASN A 78 22.74 22.36 9.59
N SER A 79 22.38 21.48 10.53
CA SER A 79 22.75 21.62 11.94
C SER A 79 24.27 21.56 12.11
N ALA A 80 24.92 20.58 11.49
CA ALA A 80 26.37 20.45 11.52
C ALA A 80 27.08 21.69 10.93
N MET A 81 26.61 22.19 9.79
CA MET A 81 27.15 23.42 9.19
C MET A 81 27.01 24.63 10.11
N LYS A 82 25.84 24.80 10.73
CA LYS A 82 25.60 25.90 11.68
C LYS A 82 26.52 25.82 12.90
N GLU A 83 26.76 24.62 13.43
CA GLU A 83 27.71 24.43 14.53
C GLU A 83 29.14 24.80 14.13
N VAL A 84 29.59 24.41 12.93
CA VAL A 84 30.91 24.78 12.42
C VAL A 84 31.05 26.29 12.28
N VAL A 85 30.03 26.96 11.75
CA VAL A 85 30.01 28.43 11.63
C VAL A 85 30.06 29.09 13.01
N ARG A 86 29.25 28.64 13.97
CA ARG A 86 29.25 29.14 15.36
C ARG A 86 30.55 28.90 16.13
N LYS A 87 31.39 27.95 15.71
CA LYS A 87 32.70 27.71 16.32
C LYS A 87 33.80 28.55 15.67
N LYS A 88 33.59 29.02 14.43
CA LYS A 88 34.54 29.84 13.67
C LYS A 88 34.44 31.34 13.99
N PHE A 89 33.30 31.79 14.47
CA PHE A 89 33.00 33.19 14.82
C PHE A 89 32.37 33.23 16.20
#